data_AF-A0A560FBE7-F1
#
_entry.id   AF-A0A560FBE7-F1
#
_cell.length_a   1.000
_cell.length_b   1.000
_cell.length_c   1.000
_cell.angle_alpha   90.00
_cell.angle_beta   90.00
_cell.angle_gamma   90.00
#
_symmetry.space_group_name_H-M   'P 1'
#
loop_
_entity.id
_entity.type
_entity.pdbx_description
1 polymer ?
#
loop_
_entity_poly.entity_id
_entity_poly.type
_entity_poly.pdbx_seq_one_letter_code
_entity_poly.pdbx_strand_id
1 'polypeptide(L)' 'MDLDALVAVPIIFMVIVAPVWIIAHYVTKWRVAKTLSVDDERMLSDLWHSATEMDSRIQQLEKILDAEAPGWRARQ' A
#
# COMPACT_ATOMS: atom_id res chain seq x y z
N MET A 1 -18.24 16.94 -50.95
CA MET A 1 -17.71 16.10 -49.86
C MET A 1 -18.89 15.43 -49.23
N ASP A 2 -18.96 14.11 -49.33
CA ASP A 2 -20.08 13.33 -48.81
C ASP A 2 -20.14 13.48 -47.29
N LEU A 3 -21.33 13.74 -46.75
CA LEU A 3 -21.57 13.95 -45.32
C LEU A 3 -21.02 12.78 -44.48
N ASP A 4 -21.02 11.59 -45.06
CA ASP A 4 -20.49 10.36 -44.48
C ASP A 4 -18.98 10.45 -44.18
N ALA A 5 -18.20 11.06 -45.07
CA ALA A 5 -16.77 11.24 -44.86
C ALA A 5 -16.48 12.26 -43.75
N LEU A 6 -17.30 13.31 -43.63
CA LEU A 6 -17.17 14.33 -42.60
C LEU A 6 -17.45 13.76 -41.19
N VAL A 7 -18.37 12.79 -41.09
CA VAL A 7 -18.75 12.15 -39.82
C VAL A 7 -17.86 10.94 -39.49
N ALA A 8 -17.38 10.20 -40.48
CA ALA A 8 -16.54 9.01 -40.26
C ALA A 8 -15.17 9.36 -39.66
N VAL A 9 -14.54 10.46 -40.09
CA VAL A 9 -13.21 10.89 -39.62
C VAL A 9 -13.16 11.11 -38.10
N PRO A 10 -14.04 11.93 -37.48
CA PRO A 10 -14.02 12.12 -36.03
C PRO A 10 -14.39 10.85 -35.25
N ILE A 11 -15.25 9.98 -35.80
CA ILE A 11 -15.62 8.71 -35.15
C ILE A 11 -14.42 7.77 -35.06
N ILE A 12 -13.70 7.58 -36.15
CA ILE A 12 -12.50 6.72 -36.17
C ILE A 12 -11.44 7.28 -35.21
N PHE A 13 -11.27 8.61 -35.18
CA PHE A 13 -10.38 9.26 -34.23
C PHE A 13 -10.79 8.99 -32.78
N MET A 14 -12.08 9.12 -32.44
CA MET A 14 -12.60 8.82 -31.10
C MET A 14 -12.41 7.36 -30.70
N VAL A 15 -12.63 6.42 -31.62
CA VAL A 15 -12.46 4.98 -31.36
C VAL A 15 -11.00 4.62 -31.06
N ILE A 16 -10.02 5.40 -31.52
CA ILE A 16 -8.61 5.17 -31.21
C ILE A 16 -8.17 5.99 -29.98
N VAL A 17 -8.49 7.28 -29.96
CA VAL A 17 -7.99 8.20 -28.94
C VAL A 17 -8.69 8.02 -27.60
N ALA A 18 -10.00 7.77 -27.57
CA ALA A 18 -10.72 7.59 -26.32
C ALA A 18 -10.24 6.34 -25.55
N PRO A 19 -10.06 5.15 -26.17
CA PRO A 19 -9.50 4.00 -25.48
C PRO A 19 -8.06 4.21 -25.01
N VAL A 20 -7.21 4.84 -25.83
CA VAL A 20 -5.83 5.15 -25.44
C VAL A 20 -5.81 6.08 -24.22
N TRP A 21 -6.68 7.10 -24.19
CA TRP A 21 -6.80 8.01 -23.05
C TRP A 21 -7.31 7.31 -21.79
N ILE A 22 -8.32 6.45 -21.93
CA ILE A 22 -8.84 5.61 -20.83
C ILE A 22 -7.70 4.76 -20.26
N ILE A 23 -6.97 4.03 -21.11
CA ILE A 23 -5.83 3.21 -20.68
C ILE A 23 -4.80 4.07 -19.96
N ALA A 24 -4.41 5.22 -20.54
CA ALA A 24 -3.44 6.13 -19.93
C ALA A 24 -3.91 6.66 -18.55
N HIS A 25 -5.19 7.00 -18.40
CA HIS A 25 -5.78 7.48 -17.14
C HIS A 25 -5.71 6.42 -16.05
N TYR A 26 -6.10 5.19 -16.36
CA TYR A 26 -6.09 4.10 -15.39
C TYR A 26 -4.66 3.61 -15.08
N VAL A 27 -3.77 3.57 -16.06
CA VAL A 27 -2.35 3.25 -15.84
C VAL A 27 -1.68 4.30 -14.96
N THR A 28 -1.97 5.59 -15.15
CA THR A 28 -1.41 6.67 -14.33
C THR A 28 -1.91 6.56 -12.88
N LYS A 29 -3.22 6.35 -12.68
CA LYS A 29 -3.77 6.11 -11.34
C LYS A 29 -3.17 4.86 -10.68
N TRP A 30 -2.98 3.79 -11.44
CA TRP A 30 -2.42 2.55 -10.92
C TRP A 30 -0.94 2.70 -10.55
N ARG A 31 -0.15 3.42 -11.35
CA ARG A 31 1.26 3.70 -11.05
C ARG A 31 1.42 4.56 -9.79
N VAL A 32 0.56 5.56 -9.61
CA VAL A 32 0.53 6.38 -8.38
C VAL A 32 0.16 5.53 -7.16
N ALA A 33 -0.76 4.57 -7.30
CA ALA A 33 -1.14 3.66 -6.21
C ALA A 33 -0.13 2.53 -5.92
N LYS A 34 0.82 2.25 -6.83
CA LYS A 34 1.76 1.13 -6.71
C LYS A 34 3.12 1.48 -6.09
N THR A 35 3.42 2.76 -5.95
CA THR A 35 4.59 3.21 -5.17
C THR A 35 4.13 3.30 -3.72
N LEU A 36 4.80 2.57 -2.83
CA LEU A 36 4.62 2.74 -1.39
C LEU A 36 4.79 4.24 -1.12
N SER A 37 3.74 4.91 -0.64
CA SER A 37 3.84 6.34 -0.38
C SER A 37 4.95 6.54 0.67
N VAL A 38 5.65 7.67 0.63
CA VAL A 38 6.58 8.05 1.71
C VAL A 38 5.89 7.98 3.08
N ASP A 39 4.57 8.21 3.12
CA ASP A 39 3.74 8.06 4.31
C ASP A 39 3.56 6.59 4.74
N ASP A 40 3.42 5.67 3.79
CA ASP A 40 3.30 4.24 4.08
C ASP A 40 4.62 3.68 4.62
N GLU A 41 5.76 4.12 4.07
CA GLU A 41 7.09 3.78 4.59
C GLU A 41 7.30 4.27 6.02
N ARG A 42 6.87 5.51 6.32
CA ARG A 42 6.90 6.07 7.67
C ARG A 42 6.02 5.28 8.63
N MET A 43 4.79 4.96 8.22
CA MET A 43 3.87 4.17 9.04
C MET A 43 4.47 2.78 9.36
N LEU A 44 5.07 2.10 8.38
CA LEU A 44 5.72 0.82 8.60
C LEU A 44 6.92 0.94 9.54
N SER A 45 7.72 2.00 9.41
CA SER A 45 8.83 2.30 10.31
C SER A 45 8.36 2.51 11.76
N ASP A 46 7.28 3.26 11.96
CA ASP A 46 6.72 3.54 13.28
C ASP A 46 6.14 2.27 13.94
N LEU A 47 5.48 1.43 13.14
CA LEU A 47 5.00 0.11 13.58
C LEU A 47 6.15 -0.80 13.99
N TRP A 48 7.23 -0.82 13.20
CA TRP A 48 8.42 -1.62 13.51
C TRP A 48 9.12 -1.13 14.79
N HIS A 49 9.23 0.19 14.96
CA HIS A 49 9.80 0.78 16.17
C HIS A 49 8.96 0.42 17.41
N SER A 50 7.64 0.56 17.31
CA SER A 50 6.71 0.22 18.39
C SER A 50 6.77 -1.26 18.76
N ALA A 51 6.83 -2.16 17.76
CA ALA A 51 6.98 -3.60 17.98
C ALA A 51 8.30 -3.92 18.71
N THR A 52 9.39 -3.27 18.33
CA THR A 52 10.71 -3.42 18.97
C THR A 52 10.68 -2.94 20.42
N GLU A 53 10.00 -1.81 20.70
CA GLU A 53 9.84 -1.31 22.06
C GLU A 53 9.02 -2.28 22.91
N MET A 54 7.92 -2.82 22.36
CA MET A 54 7.09 -3.81 23.04
C MET A 54 7.87 -5.08 23.38
N ASP A 55 8.70 -5.58 22.47
CA ASP A 55 9.57 -6.75 22.73
C ASP A 55 10.53 -6.49 23.90
N SER A 56 11.18 -5.32 23.92
CA SER A 56 12.08 -4.94 25.02
C SER A 56 11.36 -4.86 26.38
N ARG A 57 10.09 -4.46 26.38
CA ARG A 57 9.26 -4.40 27.58
C ARG A 57 8.85 -5.80 28.03
N ILE A 58 8.50 -6.68 27.09
CA ILE A 58 8.19 -8.08 27.38
C ILE A 58 9.41 -8.76 28.02
N GLN A 59 10.60 -8.60 27.46
CA GLN A 59 11.83 -9.16 28.04
C GLN A 59 12.09 -8.66 29.47
N GLN A 60 11.81 -7.37 29.74
CA GLN A 60 11.90 -6.82 31.09
C GLN A 60 10.86 -7.43 32.03
N LEU A 61 9.61 -7.57 31.59
CA LEU A 61 8.54 -8.19 32.36
C LEU A 61 8.85 -9.67 32.65
N GLU A 62 9.38 -10.40 31.67
CA GLU A 62 9.83 -11.78 31.87
C GLU A 62 10.95 -11.88 32.91
N LYS A 63 11.91 -10.94 32.88
CA LYS A 63 12.99 -10.89 33.88
C LYS A 63 12.45 -10.59 35.29
N ILE A 64 11.47 -9.70 35.42
CA ILE A 64 10.81 -9.42 36.69
C ILE A 64 10.04 -10.65 37.17
N LEU A 65 9.28 -11.28 36.27
CA LEU A 65 8.47 -12.45 36.59
C LEU A 65 9.34 -13.66 36.98
N ASP A 66 10.53 -13.79 36.40
CA ASP A 66 11.55 -14.77 36.80
C ASP A 66 12.07 -14.55 38.21
N ALA A 67 12.20 -13.29 38.63
CA ALA A 67 12.64 -12.94 39.98
C ALA A 67 11.51 -13.10 41.02
N GLU A 68 10.28 -12.70 40.69
CA GLU A 68 9.17 -12.67 41.64
C GLU A 68 8.36 -13.98 41.71
N ALA A 69 8.30 -14.75 40.63
CA ALA A 69 7.50 -15.97 40.53
C ALA A 69 8.30 -17.15 39.96
N PRO A 70 9.35 -17.64 40.65
CA PRO A 70 10.15 -18.77 40.19
C PRO A 70 9.27 -19.98 39.84
N GLY A 71 9.35 -20.46 38.60
CA GLY A 71 8.54 -21.58 38.09
C GLY A 71 7.25 -21.20 37.35
N TRP A 72 6.98 -19.90 37.13
CA TRP A 72 5.81 -19.46 36.35
C TRP A 72 5.75 -20.05 34.93
N ARG A 73 6.92 -20.24 34.30
CA ARG A 73 7.02 -20.87 32.96
C ARG A 73 6.57 -22.34 32.94
N ALA A 74 6.56 -23.03 34.08
CA ALA A 74 6.09 -24.42 34.16
C ALA A 74 4.57 -24.57 34.19
N ARG A 75 3.82 -23.44 34.20
CA ARG A 75 2.34 -23.42 34.18
C ARG A 75 1.76 -23.15 32.78
N GLN A 76 2.59 -23.18 31.73
CA GLN A 76 2.18 -23.01 30.33
C GLN A 76 1.61 -24.31 29.75
#